data_AF-A0A7W0LG03-F1
#
_entry.id   AF-A0A7W0LG03-F1
#
_cell.length_a   1.000
_cell.length_b   1.000
_cell.length_c   1.000
_cell.angle_alpha   90.00
_cell.angle_beta   90.00
_cell.angle_gamma   90.00
#
_symmetry.space_group_name_H-M   'P 1'
#
loop_
_entity.id
_entity.type
_entity.pdbx_description
1 polymer ?
#
loop_
_entity_poly.entity_id
_entity_poly.type
_entity_poly.pdbx_seq_one_letter_code
_entity_poly.pdbx_strand_id
1 'polypeptide(L)' 'MRIHFAVALLTGFLAWGSQGPSAADLQKIGPQVGQRVPEFTLRDQSGNARSLTSILGKNGAVLVFFRSADW' A
#
# COMPACT_ATOMS: atom_id res chain seq x y z
N MET A 1 1.31 62.22 6.08
CA MET A 1 2.69 62.50 5.63
C MET A 1 3.38 61.16 5.32
N ARG A 2 3.66 60.89 4.03
CA ARG A 2 4.82 60.13 3.47
C ARG A 2 5.03 58.69 4.00
N ILE A 3 4.56 57.63 3.32
CA ILE A 3 5.29 56.75 2.35
C ILE A 3 6.81 56.65 2.70
N HIS A 4 7.41 55.49 3.02
CA HIS A 4 7.74 54.36 2.14
C HIS A 4 8.27 53.09 2.89
N PHE A 5 7.82 51.92 2.41
CA PHE A 5 8.60 50.69 2.10
C PHE A 5 9.29 49.85 3.18
N ALA A 6 8.85 48.60 3.33
CA ALA A 6 9.74 47.44 3.25
C ALA A 6 8.99 46.22 2.68
N VAL A 7 9.34 45.91 1.44
CA VAL A 7 8.97 44.71 0.70
C VAL A 7 9.43 43.48 1.48
N ALA A 8 8.50 42.63 1.90
CA ALA A 8 8.77 41.26 2.33
C ALA A 8 7.74 40.31 1.70
N LEU A 9 7.57 40.43 0.38
CA LEU A 9 6.80 39.50 -0.43
C LEU A 9 7.75 38.95 -1.47
N LEU A 10 8.47 37.85 -1.20
CA LEU A 10 9.09 36.99 -2.22
C LEU A 10 9.82 35.73 -1.69
N THR A 11 9.43 35.12 -0.56
CA THR A 11 10.02 33.82 -0.13
C THR A 11 9.01 32.67 -0.01
N GLY A 12 7.71 32.91 -0.26
CA GLY A 12 6.66 31.92 0.01
C GLY A 12 6.38 30.87 -1.07
N PHE A 13 7.03 30.90 -2.25
CA PHE A 13 6.62 30.09 -3.40
C PHE A 13 7.48 28.86 -3.74
N LEU A 14 8.61 28.62 -3.04
CA LEU A 14 9.49 27.47 -3.34
C LEU A 14 9.26 26.24 -2.45
N ALA A 15 8.39 26.33 -1.44
CA ALA A 15 8.11 25.21 -0.54
C ALA A 15 6.82 24.44 -0.89
N TRP A 16 6.16 24.75 -2.01
CA TRP A 16 5.11 23.89 -2.56
C TRP A 16 5.74 22.72 -3.34
N GLY A 17 6.76 22.10 -2.76
CA GLY A 17 7.26 20.82 -3.23
C GLY A 17 6.18 19.79 -2.99
N SER A 18 5.73 19.14 -4.05
CA SER A 18 4.80 18.01 -3.98
C SER A 18 5.35 17.00 -2.97
N GLN A 19 4.76 16.93 -1.77
CA GLN A 19 4.94 15.78 -0.90
C GLN A 19 4.28 14.61 -1.62
N GLY A 20 5.06 13.91 -2.44
CA GLY A 20 4.65 12.62 -2.96
C GLY A 20 4.35 11.68 -1.79
N PRO A 21 3.50 10.66 -1.97
CA PRO A 21 3.22 9.69 -0.93
C PRO A 21 4.55 9.15 -0.37
N SER A 22 4.73 9.23 0.94
CA SER A 22 5.84 8.53 1.59
C SER A 22 5.72 7.06 1.25
N ALA A 23 6.80 6.44 0.78
CA ALA A 23 6.83 5.01 0.51
C ALA A 23 6.33 4.26 1.76
N ALA A 24 5.28 3.45 1.60
CA ALA A 24 4.76 2.68 2.71
C ALA A 24 5.83 1.68 3.17
N ASP A 25 6.00 1.56 4.48
CA ASP A 25 6.92 0.57 5.06
C ASP A 25 6.36 -0.83 4.79
N LEU A 26 6.89 -1.48 3.75
CA LEU A 26 6.41 -2.77 3.26
C LEU A 26 6.48 -3.86 4.35
N GLN A 27 7.38 -3.73 5.33
CA GLN A 27 7.51 -4.69 6.44
C GLN A 27 6.29 -4.66 7.37
N LYS A 28 5.53 -3.55 7.37
CA LYS A 28 4.30 -3.39 8.15
C LYS A 28 3.04 -3.77 7.37
N ILE A 29 3.17 -4.15 6.09
CA ILE A 29 2.03 -4.46 5.23
C ILE A 29 1.79 -5.97 5.22
N GLY A 30 0.65 -6.37 5.77
CA GLY A 30 0.19 -7.76 5.80
C GLY A 30 0.44 -8.47 7.14
N PRO A 31 -0.03 -9.73 7.27
CA PRO A 31 0.10 -10.52 8.48
C PRO A 31 1.58 -10.76 8.83
N GLN A 32 1.93 -10.55 10.09
CA GLN A 32 3.28 -10.81 10.60
C GLN A 32 3.48 -12.29 10.93
N VAL A 33 4.73 -12.74 11.04
CA VAL A 33 5.02 -14.13 11.45
C VAL A 33 4.35 -14.44 12.80
N GLY A 34 3.63 -15.56 12.86
CA GLY A 34 2.85 -15.96 14.03
C GLY A 34 1.45 -15.35 14.09
N GLN A 35 1.13 -14.34 13.27
CA GLN A 35 -0.24 -13.85 13.12
C GLN A 35 -1.05 -14.74 12.19
N ARG A 36 -2.34 -14.86 12.49
CA ARG A 36 -3.29 -15.59 11.65
C ARG A 36 -3.52 -14.82 10.34
N VAL A 37 -3.46 -15.53 9.23
CA VAL A 37 -3.88 -15.01 7.92
C VAL A 37 -5.39 -14.73 7.95
N PRO A 38 -5.86 -13.54 7.51
CA PRO A 38 -7.28 -13.26 7.41
C PRO A 38 -8.02 -14.28 6.55
N GLU A 39 -9.24 -14.62 6.96
CA GLU A 39 -10.12 -15.46 6.14
C GLU A 39 -10.44 -14.77 4.81
N PHE A 40 -10.51 -15.57 3.75
CA PHE A 40 -10.93 -15.10 2.44
C PHE A 40 -11.72 -16.19 1.73
N THR A 41 -12.56 -15.75 0.79
CA THR A 41 -13.17 -16.60 -0.23
C THR A 41 -13.07 -15.85 -1.56
N LEU A 42 -12.27 -16.37 -2.48
CA LEU A 42 -11.97 -15.75 -3.78
C LEU A 42 -12.29 -16.74 -4.91
N ARG A 43 -12.49 -16.21 -6.12
CA ARG A 43 -12.63 -17.06 -7.32
C ARG A 43 -11.26 -17.45 -7.85
N ASP A 44 -11.11 -18.72 -8.21
CA ASP A 44 -9.94 -19.20 -8.96
C ASP A 44 -10.05 -18.91 -10.46
N GLN A 45 -9.07 -19.38 -11.24
CA GLN A 45 -9.01 -19.18 -12.69
C GLN A 45 -10.15 -19.83 -13.46
N SER A 46 -10.84 -20.80 -12.86
CA SER A 46 -12.01 -21.48 -13.42
C SER A 46 -13.33 -20.90 -12.89
N GLY A 47 -13.26 -19.85 -12.06
CA GLY A 47 -14.42 -19.20 -11.46
C GLY A 47 -14.95 -19.89 -10.21
N ASN A 48 -14.33 -20.97 -9.74
CA ASN A 48 -14.77 -21.68 -8.54
C ASN A 48 -14.37 -20.90 -7.28
N ALA A 49 -15.23 -20.92 -6.27
CA ALA A 49 -14.91 -20.33 -4.98
C ALA A 49 -13.87 -21.18 -4.24
N ARG A 50 -12.81 -20.54 -3.77
CA ARG A 50 -11.76 -21.12 -2.91
C ARG A 50 -11.66 -20.27 -1.64
N SER A 51 -11.72 -20.93 -0.50
CA SER A 51 -11.46 -20.32 0.81
C SER A 51 -10.05 -20.60 1.29
N LEU A 52 -9.57 -19.83 2.29
CA LEU A 52 -8.32 -20.14 3.00
C LEU A 52 -8.30 -21.61 3.48
N THR A 53 -9.39 -22.06 4.12
CA THR A 53 -9.52 -23.44 4.60
C THR A 53 -9.43 -24.50 3.49
N SER A 54 -9.99 -24.22 2.31
CA SER A 54 -10.00 -25.17 1.17
C SER A 54 -8.64 -25.36 0.50
N ILE A 55 -7.73 -24.41 0.66
CA ILE A 55 -6.40 -24.44 0.02
C ILE A 55 -5.29 -24.92 0.97
N LEU A 56 -5.57 -25.04 2.27
CA LEU A 56 -4.60 -25.55 3.24
C LEU A 56 -4.34 -27.04 3.01
N GLY A 57 -3.08 -27.39 2.71
CA GLY A 57 -2.62 -28.76 2.71
C GLY A 57 -2.02 -29.17 4.06
N LYS A 58 -1.52 -30.42 4.14
CA LYS A 58 -0.83 -30.96 5.33
C LYS A 58 0.34 -30.10 5.85
N ASN A 59 0.96 -29.33 4.95
CA ASN A 59 2.11 -28.47 5.24
C ASN A 59 1.75 -26.97 5.19
N GLY A 60 0.46 -26.64 5.15
CA GLY A 60 -0.01 -25.28 4.93
C GLY A 60 -0.12 -24.90 3.46
N ALA A 61 -0.12 -23.60 3.19
CA ALA A 61 -0.25 -23.00 1.86
C ALA A 61 0.72 -21.82 1.69
N VAL A 62 1.08 -21.52 0.45
CA VAL A 62 1.85 -20.32 0.09
C VAL A 62 0.91 -19.36 -0.65
N LEU A 63 0.83 -18.12 -0.17
CA LEU A 63 0.02 -17.06 -0.79
C LEU A 63 0.94 -16.02 -1.43
N VAL A 64 0.86 -15.88 -2.74
CA VAL A 64 1.68 -14.94 -3.53
C VAL A 64 0.79 -13.85 -4.09
N PHE A 65 1.08 -12.60 -3.74
CA PHE A 65 0.38 -11.42 -4.27
C PHE A 65 1.22 -10.79 -5.40
N PHE A 66 0.60 -10.59 -6.55
CA PHE A 66 1.22 -9.93 -7.70
C PHE A 66 0.19 -9.02 -8.39
N ARG A 67 0.67 -7.92 -9.01
CA ARG A 67 -0.20 -6.96 -9.72
C ARG A 67 -0.56 -7.42 -11.13
N SER A 68 0.42 -8.02 -11.81
CA SER A 68 0.32 -8.57 -13.16
C SER A 68 1.32 -9.71 -13.21
N ALA A 69 0.92 -10.81 -13.82
CA ALA A 69 1.84 -11.90 -14.07
C ALA A 69 1.67 -12.34 -15.53
N ASP A 70 2.80 -12.64 -16.14
CA ASP A 70 3.04 -12.83 -17.58
C ASP A 70 3.11 -14.30 -17.99
N TRP A 71 2.61 -15.19 -17.11
CA TRP A 71 2.65 -16.64 -17.25
C TRP A 71 1.49 -17.22 -18.05
#